data_AF-A0A1G5ZXR9-F1
#
_entry.id   AF-A0A1G5ZXR9-F1
#
_cell.length_a   1.000
_cell.length_b   1.000
_cell.length_c   1.000
_cell.angle_alpha   90.00
_cell.angle_beta   90.00
_cell.angle_gamma   90.00
#
_symmetry.space_group_name_H-M   'P 1'
#
loop_
_entity.id
_entity.type
_entity.pdbx_description
1 polymer ?
#
loop_
_entity_poly.entity_id
_entity_poly.type
_entity_poly.pdbx_seq_one_letter_code
_entity_poly.pdbx_strand_id
1 'polypeptide(L)'
;MVTSRIWFTSAQKAELWERWKQGQSISSISRALDRRNKTGVQRIVSLHGGIAPSARRRAASALGLAEREEISRGIAAGLAIRAIARSLGRSPSTICREI
;
A
#
# COMPACT_ATOMS: atom_id res chain seq x y z
N MET A 1 -3.22 -1.15 31.23
CA MET A 1 -2.25 -0.93 30.14
C MET A 1 -2.98 -1.08 28.81
N VAL A 2 -3.15 -0.01 28.04
CA VAL A 2 -3.82 -0.08 26.73
C VAL A 2 -2.89 -0.77 25.74
N THR A 3 -3.25 -1.96 25.29
CA THR A 3 -2.47 -2.71 24.29
C THR A 3 -2.70 -2.07 22.93
N SER A 4 -1.90 -1.06 22.57
CA SER A 4 -1.94 -0.46 21.24
C SER A 4 -1.77 -1.54 20.17
N ARG A 5 -2.68 -1.55 19.19
CA ARG A 5 -2.65 -2.51 18.07
C ARG A 5 -1.47 -2.21 17.17
N ILE A 6 -0.35 -2.90 17.37
CA ILE A 6 0.87 -2.70 16.57
C ILE A 6 0.70 -3.41 15.21
N TRP A 7 0.68 -2.63 14.13
CA TRP A 7 0.65 -3.16 12.77
C TRP A 7 2.04 -3.62 12.31
N PHE A 8 2.09 -4.52 11.32
CA PHE A 8 3.35 -4.88 10.65
C PHE A 8 3.69 -3.82 9.60
N THR A 9 4.90 -3.28 9.68
CA THR A 9 5.46 -2.42 8.64
C THR A 9 5.70 -3.21 7.35
N SER A 10 5.89 -2.52 6.23
CA SER A 10 6.22 -3.19 4.95
C SER A 10 7.51 -4.00 5.05
N ALA A 11 8.53 -3.48 5.74
CA ALA A 11 9.79 -4.17 5.97
C ALA A 11 9.60 -5.44 6.80
N GLN A 12 8.83 -5.37 7.90
CA GLN A 12 8.55 -6.54 8.73
C GLN A 12 7.73 -7.61 8.00
N LYS A 13 6.84 -7.22 7.08
CA LYS A 13 6.12 -8.17 6.23
C LYS A 13 7.06 -8.85 5.24
N ALA A 14 8.02 -8.12 4.66
CA ALA A 14 9.01 -8.69 3.76
C ALA A 14 9.90 -9.71 4.49
N GLU A 15 10.39 -9.35 5.68
CA GLU A 15 11.18 -10.26 6.52
C GLU A 15 10.39 -11.49 6.97
N LEU A 16 9.11 -11.31 7.34
CA LEU A 16 8.21 -12.43 7.67
C LEU A 16 8.17 -13.45 6.53
N TRP A 17 7.94 -12.98 5.30
CA TRP A 17 7.82 -13.84 4.13
C TRP A 17 9.14 -14.50 3.75
N GLU A 18 10.26 -13.79 3.90
CA GLU A 18 11.59 -14.36 3.68
C GLU A 18 11.87 -15.52 4.65
N ARG A 19 11.63 -15.31 5.95
CA ARG A 19 11.81 -16.36 6.96
C ARG A 19 10.82 -17.52 6.80
N TRP A 20 9.59 -17.24 6.38
CA TRP A 20 8.59 -18.27 6.07
C TRP A 20 9.04 -19.15 4.89
N LYS A 21 9.58 -18.53 3.83
CA LYS A 21 10.13 -19.23 2.67
C LYS A 21 11.32 -20.12 3.04
N GLN A 22 12.10 -19.71 4.05
CA GLN A 22 13.20 -20.51 4.62
C GLN A 22 12.71 -21.66 5.54
N GLY A 23 11.39 -21.86 5.68
CA GLY A 23 10.82 -22.93 6.50
C GLY A 23 10.80 -22.66 8.01
N GLN A 24 11.03 -21.42 8.44
CA GLN A 24 11.00 -21.08 9.86
C GLN A 24 9.57 -21.16 10.43
N SER A 25 9.43 -21.63 11.68
CA SER A 25 8.13 -21.72 12.35
C SER A 25 7.55 -20.34 12.67
N ILE A 26 6.23 -20.24 12.73
CA ILE A 26 5.49 -19.00 13.07
C ILE A 26 5.99 -18.38 14.39
N SER A 27 6.26 -19.22 15.39
CA SER A 27 6.80 -18.77 16.68
C SER A 27 8.22 -18.18 16.55
N SER A 28 9.07 -18.78 15.72
CA SER A 28 10.42 -18.26 15.44
C SER A 28 10.37 -16.89 14.78
N ILE A 29 9.53 -16.77 13.74
CA ILE A 29 9.34 -15.53 12.99
C ILE A 29 8.77 -14.43 13.90
N SER A 30 7.85 -14.77 14.80
CA SER A 30 7.31 -13.82 15.78
C SER A 30 8.40 -13.26 16.70
N ARG A 31 9.29 -14.12 17.23
CA ARG A 31 10.40 -13.69 18.09
C ARG A 31 11.39 -12.82 17.33
N ALA A 32 11.72 -13.19 16.10
CA ALA A 32 12.64 -12.42 15.27
C ALA A 32 12.13 -11.02 14.89
N LEU A 33 10.80 -10.84 14.82
CA LEU A 33 10.15 -9.57 14.54
C LEU A 33 9.78 -8.78 15.82
N ASP A 34 10.34 -9.17 16.97
CA ASP A 34 10.04 -8.63 18.30
C ASP A 34 8.53 -8.57 18.61
N ARG A 35 7.80 -9.58 18.14
CA ARG A 35 6.36 -9.70 18.36
C ARG A 35 6.09 -10.54 19.59
N ARG A 36 5.38 -9.93 20.54
CA ARG A 36 4.91 -10.59 21.78
C ARG A 36 4.15 -11.90 21.49
N ASN A 37 3.32 -11.93 20.45
CA ASN A 37 2.44 -13.07 20.15
C ASN A 37 2.54 -13.50 18.68
N LYS A 38 2.49 -14.81 18.45
CA LYS A 38 2.56 -15.45 17.12
C LYS A 38 1.32 -15.26 16.25
N THR A 39 0.20 -14.79 16.83
CA THR A 39 -1.11 -14.68 16.17
C THR A 39 -1.09 -13.75 14.96
N GLY A 40 -0.29 -12.68 15.01
CA GLY A 40 -0.14 -11.74 13.89
C GLY A 40 0.53 -12.38 12.68
N VAL A 41 1.62 -13.14 12.91
CA VAL A 41 2.33 -13.88 11.87
C VAL A 41 1.44 -14.97 11.29
N GLN A 42 0.80 -15.78 12.14
CA GLN A 42 -0.13 -16.82 11.70
C GLN A 42 -1.23 -16.26 10.81
N ARG A 43 -1.86 -15.15 11.22
CA ARG A 43 -2.91 -14.50 10.43
C ARG A 43 -2.41 -14.06 9.05
N ILE A 44 -1.22 -13.46 8.97
CA ILE A 44 -0.66 -13.01 7.69
C ILE A 44 -0.42 -14.20 6.75
N VAL A 45 0.18 -15.27 7.27
CA VAL A 45 0.47 -16.48 6.49
C VAL A 45 -0.82 -17.15 6.02
N SER A 46 -1.77 -17.40 6.92
CA SER A 46 -3.05 -18.04 6.60
C SER A 46 -3.89 -17.24 5.62
N LEU A 47 -3.91 -15.89 5.74
CA LEU A 47 -4.67 -15.03 4.83
C LEU A 47 -4.21 -15.12 3.38
N HIS A 48 -2.93 -15.41 3.15
CA HIS A 48 -2.35 -15.52 1.80
C HIS A 48 -2.08 -16.98 1.40
N GLY A 49 -2.67 -17.95 2.12
CA GLY A 49 -2.54 -19.37 1.79
C GLY A 49 -1.11 -19.91 1.90
N GLY A 50 -0.25 -19.28 2.69
CA GLY A 50 1.16 -19.67 2.83
C GLY A 50 2.07 -19.25 1.67
N ILE A 51 1.55 -18.51 0.69
CA ILE A 51 2.33 -17.98 -0.44
C ILE A 51 2.45 -16.46 -0.28
N ALA A 52 3.66 -15.93 -0.46
CA ALA A 52 3.88 -14.50 -0.36
C ALA A 52 3.10 -13.76 -1.47
N PRO A 53 2.27 -12.75 -1.12
CA PRO A 53 1.58 -11.95 -2.12
C PRO A 53 2.58 -11.14 -2.94
N SER A 54 2.19 -10.80 -4.16
CA SER A 54 2.95 -9.86 -4.97
C SER A 54 3.08 -8.50 -4.26
N ALA A 55 4.22 -7.85 -4.45
CA ALA A 55 4.43 -6.51 -3.92
C ALA A 55 3.35 -5.58 -4.49
N ARG A 56 2.67 -4.84 -3.60
CA ARG A 56 1.62 -3.90 -4.00
C ARG A 56 2.27 -2.79 -4.84
N ARG A 57 1.76 -2.60 -6.06
CA ARG A 57 2.18 -1.52 -6.96
C ARG A 57 0.99 -0.62 -7.23
N ARG A 58 1.25 0.68 -7.43
CA ARG A 58 0.21 1.56 -7.96
C ARG A 58 -0.05 1.19 -9.42
N ALA A 59 -1.28 1.37 -9.87
CA ALA A 59 -1.63 1.21 -11.27
C ALA A 59 -0.84 2.23 -12.12
N ALA A 60 -0.49 1.87 -13.36
CA ALA A 60 0.21 2.78 -14.28
C ALA A 60 -0.61 4.06 -14.58
N SER A 61 -1.94 3.97 -14.47
CA SER A 61 -2.86 5.08 -14.64
C SER A 61 -3.10 5.91 -13.36
N ALA A 62 -2.49 5.53 -12.23
CA ALA A 62 -2.64 6.28 -10.99
C ALA A 62 -2.00 7.66 -11.10
N LEU A 63 -2.67 8.67 -10.55
CA LEU A 63 -2.14 10.02 -10.48
C LEU A 63 -1.02 10.12 -9.44
N GLY A 64 0.07 10.76 -9.84
CA GLY A 64 1.14 11.19 -8.94
C GLY A 64 0.70 12.37 -8.07
N LEU A 65 1.51 12.69 -7.05
CA LEU A 65 1.22 13.82 -6.16
C LEU A 65 1.23 15.15 -6.94
N ALA A 66 2.24 15.38 -7.78
CA ALA A 66 2.34 16.59 -8.60
C ALA A 66 1.15 16.76 -9.56
N GLU A 67 0.66 15.67 -10.16
CA GLU A 67 -0.53 15.71 -11.03
C GLU A 67 -1.77 16.09 -10.23
N ARG A 68 -1.92 15.56 -9.01
CA ARG A 68 -3.05 15.90 -8.12
C ARG A 68 -3.01 17.35 -7.67
N GLU A 69 -1.82 17.89 -7.39
CA GLU A 69 -1.66 19.31 -7.07
C GLU A 69 -2.04 20.20 -8.27
N GLU A 70 -1.67 19.80 -9.48
CA GLU A 70 -2.04 20.53 -10.69
C GLU A 70 -3.54 20.48 -10.96
N ILE A 71 -4.19 19.35 -10.68
CA ILE A 71 -5.65 19.24 -10.70
C ILE A 71 -6.28 20.22 -9.69
N SER A 72 -5.78 20.23 -8.45
CA SER A 72 -6.26 21.14 -7.40
C SER A 72 -6.11 22.61 -7.80
N ARG A 73 -4.93 23.00 -8.30
CA ARG A 73 -4.67 24.37 -8.79
C ARG A 73 -5.58 24.74 -9.96
N GLY A 74 -5.76 23.83 -10.91
CA GLY A 74 -6.64 24.05 -12.06
C GLY A 74 -8.10 24.27 -11.66
N ILE A 75 -8.59 23.50 -10.68
CA ILE A 75 -9.94 23.68 -10.13
C ILE A 75 -10.06 25.03 -9.41
N ALA A 76 -9.08 25.39 -8.57
CA ALA A 76 -9.07 26.66 -7.86
C ALA A 76 -9.03 27.87 -8.81
N ALA A 77 -8.38 27.72 -9.97
CA ALA A 77 -8.34 28.72 -11.03
C ALA A 77 -9.59 28.71 -11.95
N GLY A 78 -10.58 27.86 -11.68
CA GLY A 78 -11.81 27.78 -12.48
C GLY A 78 -11.63 27.16 -13.87
N LEU A 79 -10.55 26.40 -14.10
CA LEU A 79 -10.30 25.75 -15.38
C LEU A 79 -11.27 24.59 -15.62
N ALA A 80 -11.71 24.43 -16.87
CA ALA A 80 -12.51 23.29 -17.27
C ALA A 80 -11.72 21.98 -17.11
N ILE A 81 -12.38 20.90 -16.70
CA ILE A 81 -11.77 19.57 -16.51
C ILE A 81 -10.99 19.11 -17.75
N ARG A 82 -11.55 19.36 -18.95
CA ARG A 82 -10.89 19.00 -20.22
C ARG A 82 -9.61 19.79 -20.47
N ALA A 83 -9.51 21.02 -19.97
CA ALA A 83 -8.30 21.84 -20.06
C ALA A 83 -7.19 21.30 -19.14
N ILE A 84 -7.54 20.98 -17.88
CA ILE A 84 -6.64 20.34 -16.90
C ILE A 84 -6.15 18.98 -17.42
N ALA A 85 -7.06 18.17 -17.98
CA ALA A 85 -6.71 16.88 -18.54
C ALA A 85 -5.70 17.02 -19.70
N ARG A 86 -5.90 18.01 -20.57
CA ARG A 86 -5.00 18.29 -21.69
C ARG A 86 -3.62 18.74 -21.22
N SER A 87 -3.53 19.61 -20.22
CA SER A 87 -2.23 20.06 -19.69
C SER A 87 -1.43 18.93 -19.05
N LEU A 88 -2.11 17.98 -18.40
CA LEU A 88 -1.49 16.81 -17.78
C LEU A 88 -1.27 15.63 -18.73
N GLY A 89 -1.72 15.70 -19.99
CA GLY A 89 -1.67 14.56 -20.92
C GLY A 89 -2.50 13.36 -20.44
N ARG A 90 -3.56 13.60 -19.65
CA ARG A 90 -4.45 12.57 -19.10
C ARG A 90 -5.80 12.60 -19.79
N SER A 91 -6.56 11.51 -19.65
CA SER A 91 -7.94 11.48 -20.11
C SER A 91 -8.82 12.34 -19.19
N PRO A 92 -9.85 13.06 -19.71
CA PRO A 92 -10.78 13.79 -18.85
C PRO A 92 -11.45 12.91 -17.79
N SER A 93 -11.73 11.64 -18.10
CA SER A 93 -12.30 10.68 -17.14
C SER A 93 -11.33 10.31 -16.01
N THR A 94 -10.01 10.47 -16.19
CA THR A 94 -9.03 10.32 -15.10
C THR A 94 -9.20 11.46 -14.10
N ILE A 95 -9.33 12.69 -14.59
CA ILE A 95 -9.51 13.87 -13.72
C ILE A 95 -10.86 13.81 -13.01
N CYS A 96 -11.95 13.47 -13.72
CA CYS A 96 -13.28 13.29 -13.11
C CYS A 96 -13.34 12.19 -12.04
N ARG A 97 -12.44 11.21 -12.07
CA ARG A 97 -12.37 10.14 -11.04
C ARG A 97 -11.59 10.53 -9.80
N GLU A 98 -10.77 11.57 -9.91
CA GLU A 98 -9.98 12.10 -8.79
C GLU A 98 -10.77 13.13 -7.97
N ILE A 99 -11.67 13.88 -8.63
CA ILE A 99 -12.62 14.81 -8.03
C ILE A 99 -13.80 14.05 -7.45
#